data_AF-A0A166C3M0-F1
#
_entry.id   AF-A0A166C3M0-F1
#
_cell.length_a   1.000
_cell.length_b   1.000
_cell.length_c   1.000
_cell.angle_alpha   90.00
_cell.angle_beta   90.00
_cell.angle_gamma   90.00
#
_symmetry.space_group_name_H-M   'P 1'
#
loop_
_entity.id
_entity.type
_entity.pdbx_description
1 polymer ?
#
loop_
_entity_poly.entity_id
_entity_poly.type
_entity_poly.pdbx_seq_one_letter_code
_entity_poly.pdbx_strand_id
1 'polypeptide(L)'
;MNALNPAPEPESRLTPEIRLAVFTTLVFPVALIPFLMLRRSLTSLHVKTDSVQGNIIGLHRKLKDTLYDLSWRREEHAKLGKTVDEMQEVIRGLREQLHREQLERVEREKEVGMRLRALAMSDAESRAQLARIRKLGASMGDVAAFMHEVEIQGLNVRPHDGRGIERLRRVAAEVAEGPESNLNADVPRPE
;
A
#
# COMPACT_ATOMS: atom_id res chain seq x y z
N MET A 1 -29.22 -129.77 53.69
CA MET A 1 -29.65 -130.14 52.32
C MET A 1 -31.06 -129.57 52.17
N ASN A 2 -31.39 -128.59 51.34
CA ASN A 2 -30.83 -128.12 50.07
C ASN A 2 -30.95 -126.60 49.94
N ALA A 3 -29.93 -126.02 49.30
CA ALA A 3 -29.81 -124.60 48.97
C ALA A 3 -30.79 -124.22 47.85
N LEU A 4 -31.51 -123.10 48.03
CA LEU A 4 -32.35 -122.49 47.00
C LEU A 4 -31.49 -121.44 46.27
N ASN A 5 -31.10 -121.78 45.05
CA ASN A 5 -30.34 -120.94 44.12
C ASN A 5 -31.21 -119.76 43.63
N PRO A 6 -30.77 -118.49 43.71
CA PRO A 6 -31.45 -117.39 43.05
C PRO A 6 -31.18 -117.41 41.53
N ALA A 7 -32.22 -117.08 40.76
CA ALA A 7 -32.24 -117.08 39.30
C ALA A 7 -31.20 -116.11 38.70
N PRO A 8 -30.61 -116.46 37.53
CA PRO A 8 -29.68 -115.57 36.84
C PRO A 8 -30.43 -114.40 36.18
N GLU A 9 -30.04 -113.17 36.55
CA GLU A 9 -30.47 -111.97 35.86
C GLU A 9 -29.91 -111.93 34.42
N PRO A 10 -30.68 -111.44 33.43
CA PRO A 10 -30.20 -111.34 32.07
C PRO A 10 -29.16 -110.22 31.93
N GLU A 11 -27.89 -110.60 31.95
CA GLU A 11 -26.78 -109.74 31.53
C GLU A 11 -27.01 -109.29 30.09
N SER A 12 -27.44 -108.03 29.95
CA SER A 12 -27.69 -107.38 28.67
C SER A 12 -26.38 -107.24 27.91
N ARG A 13 -26.03 -108.23 27.09
CA ARG A 13 -24.90 -108.22 26.16
C ARG A 13 -25.20 -107.24 25.02
N LEU A 14 -25.08 -105.95 25.30
CA LEU A 14 -25.10 -104.88 24.30
C LEU A 14 -24.01 -105.18 23.25
N THR A 15 -24.42 -105.34 21.99
CA THR A 15 -23.54 -105.56 20.85
C THR A 15 -22.54 -104.39 20.73
N PRO A 16 -21.31 -104.64 20.26
CA PRO A 16 -20.27 -103.61 20.14
C PRO A 16 -20.72 -102.42 19.27
N GLU A 17 -21.63 -102.66 18.32
CA GLU A 17 -22.26 -101.63 17.49
C GLU A 17 -23.09 -100.64 18.31
N ILE A 18 -23.87 -101.11 19.29
CA ILE A 18 -24.67 -100.23 20.16
C ILE A 18 -23.74 -99.38 21.03
N ARG A 19 -22.62 -99.96 21.51
CA ARG A 19 -21.63 -99.20 22.30
C ARG A 19 -20.97 -98.10 21.46
N LEU A 20 -20.57 -98.38 20.22
CA LEU A 20 -20.03 -97.38 19.30
C LEU A 20 -21.06 -96.30 18.97
N ALA A 21 -22.32 -96.67 18.76
CA ALA A 21 -23.40 -95.72 18.53
C ALA A 21 -23.61 -94.78 19.73
N VAL A 22 -23.62 -95.32 20.95
CA VAL A 22 -23.75 -94.53 22.19
C VAL A 22 -22.53 -93.63 22.43
N PHE A 23 -21.31 -94.14 22.20
CA PHE A 23 -20.10 -93.32 22.34
C PHE A 23 -20.01 -92.21 21.30
N THR A 24 -20.32 -92.49 20.04
CA THR A 24 -20.31 -91.47 18.98
C THR A 24 -21.37 -90.42 19.22
N THR A 25 -22.59 -90.80 19.62
CA THR A 25 -23.65 -89.82 19.95
C THR A 25 -23.33 -88.95 21.16
N LEU A 26 -22.52 -89.44 22.13
CA LEU A 26 -22.12 -88.65 23.29
C LEU A 26 -20.89 -87.77 23.01
N VAL A 27 -19.90 -88.29 22.28
CA VAL A 27 -18.66 -87.56 21.97
C VAL A 27 -18.87 -86.53 20.85
N PHE A 28 -19.72 -86.83 19.87
CA PHE A 28 -19.98 -85.94 18.74
C PHE A 28 -20.45 -84.53 19.16
N PRO A 29 -21.49 -84.34 20.00
CA PRO A 29 -21.91 -83.00 20.40
C PRO A 29 -20.83 -82.28 21.24
N VAL A 30 -20.10 -83.01 22.08
CA VAL A 30 -19.01 -82.45 22.91
C VAL A 30 -17.87 -81.92 22.03
N ALA A 31 -17.57 -82.57 20.91
CA ALA A 31 -16.57 -82.09 19.94
C ALA A 31 -17.14 -81.05 18.95
N LEU A 32 -18.43 -81.16 18.60
CA LEU A 32 -19.07 -80.30 17.60
C LEU A 32 -19.30 -78.87 18.12
N ILE A 33 -19.74 -78.71 19.38
CA ILE A 33 -20.00 -77.39 19.97
C ILE A 33 -18.76 -76.47 19.94
N PRO A 34 -17.58 -76.87 20.45
CA PRO A 34 -16.39 -76.01 20.41
C PRO A 34 -15.95 -75.76 18.96
N PHE A 35 -16.07 -76.73 18.05
CA PHE A 35 -15.76 -76.54 16.64
C PHE A 35 -16.65 -75.46 16.00
N LEU A 36 -17.95 -75.49 16.27
CA LEU A 36 -18.89 -74.48 15.79
C LEU A 36 -18.63 -73.10 16.40
N MET A 37 -18.27 -73.04 17.68
CA MET A 37 -17.87 -71.77 18.32
C MET A 37 -16.60 -71.19 17.71
N LEU A 38 -15.55 -72.00 17.48
CA LEU A 38 -14.33 -71.56 16.79
C LEU A 38 -14.64 -71.06 15.38
N ARG A 39 -15.50 -71.77 14.63
CA ARG A 39 -15.89 -71.34 13.29
C ARG A 39 -16.61 -69.99 13.32
N ARG A 40 -17.49 -69.76 14.30
CA ARG A 40 -18.19 -68.48 14.48
C ARG A 40 -17.26 -67.35 14.94
N SER A 41 -16.27 -67.63 15.78
CA SER A 41 -15.30 -66.62 16.20
C SER A 41 -14.36 -66.23 15.07
N LEU A 42 -13.92 -67.21 14.25
CA LEU A 42 -13.08 -66.96 13.09
C LEU A 42 -13.81 -66.08 12.07
N THR A 43 -15.09 -66.35 11.77
CA THR A 43 -15.86 -65.49 10.85
C THR A 43 -16.04 -64.08 11.41
N SER A 44 -16.33 -63.94 12.71
CA SER A 44 -16.40 -62.61 13.35
C SER A 44 -15.08 -61.85 13.29
N LEU A 45 -13.95 -62.55 13.46
CA LEU A 45 -12.62 -61.94 13.37
C LEU A 45 -12.31 -61.47 11.94
N HIS A 46 -12.67 -62.24 10.91
CA HIS A 46 -12.52 -61.82 9.52
C HIS A 46 -13.35 -60.57 9.22
N VAL A 47 -14.62 -60.55 9.63
CA VAL A 47 -15.49 -59.36 9.45
C VAL A 47 -14.92 -58.13 10.15
N LYS A 48 -14.36 -58.29 11.36
CA LYS A 48 -13.68 -57.20 12.07
C LYS A 48 -12.41 -56.75 11.36
N THR A 49 -11.62 -57.69 10.84
CA THR A 49 -10.37 -57.40 10.11
C THR A 49 -10.68 -56.66 8.81
N ASP A 50 -11.68 -57.09 8.05
CA ASP A 50 -12.15 -56.44 6.83
C ASP A 50 -12.67 -55.02 7.12
N SER A 51 -13.41 -54.85 8.22
CA SER A 51 -13.88 -53.54 8.68
C SER A 51 -12.71 -52.61 9.04
N VAL A 52 -11.71 -53.11 9.76
CA VAL A 52 -10.51 -52.34 10.11
C VAL A 52 -9.70 -51.99 8.85
N GLN A 53 -9.54 -52.93 7.91
CA GLN A 53 -8.86 -52.69 6.64
C GLN A 53 -9.57 -51.62 5.81
N GLY A 54 -10.91 -51.66 5.74
CA GLY A 54 -11.72 -50.62 5.11
C GLY A 54 -11.50 -49.25 5.75
N ASN A 55 -11.44 -49.19 7.08
CA ASN A 55 -11.17 -47.94 7.81
C ASN A 55 -9.76 -47.41 7.54
N ILE A 56 -8.74 -48.28 7.48
CA ILE A 56 -7.36 -47.88 7.16
C ILE A 56 -7.28 -47.28 5.75
N ILE A 57 -7.90 -47.93 4.77
CA ILE A 57 -7.93 -47.42 3.38
C ILE A 57 -8.64 -46.06 3.33
N GLY A 58 -9.78 -45.93 4.01
CA GLY A 58 -10.52 -44.67 4.11
C GLY A 58 -9.72 -43.56 4.76
N LEU A 59 -9.01 -43.86 5.85
CA LEU A 59 -8.18 -42.89 6.58
C LEU A 59 -6.95 -42.50 5.75
N HIS A 60 -6.32 -43.44 5.06
CA HIS A 60 -5.21 -43.17 4.16
C HIS A 60 -5.61 -42.26 2.99
N ARG A 61 -6.81 -42.48 2.42
CA ARG A 61 -7.38 -41.60 1.39
C ARG A 61 -7.61 -40.19 1.92
N LYS A 62 -8.26 -40.05 3.09
CA LYS A 62 -8.47 -38.74 3.72
C LYS A 62 -7.15 -38.03 4.02
N LEU A 63 -6.15 -38.75 4.51
CA LEU A 63 -4.83 -38.18 4.79
C LEU A 63 -4.18 -37.66 3.49
N LYS A 64 -4.24 -38.43 2.41
CA LYS A 64 -3.79 -37.97 1.08
C LYS A 64 -4.54 -36.71 0.65
N ASP A 65 -5.87 -36.71 0.73
CA ASP A 65 -6.68 -35.55 0.34
C ASP A 65 -6.30 -34.29 1.16
N THR A 66 -6.10 -34.44 2.48
CA THR A 66 -5.66 -33.33 3.33
C THR A 66 -4.24 -32.86 3.04
N LEU A 67 -3.32 -33.77 2.69
CA LEU A 67 -1.95 -33.41 2.31
C LEU A 67 -1.94 -32.66 0.97
N TYR A 68 -2.78 -33.07 0.02
CA TYR A 68 -2.98 -32.35 -1.24
C TYR A 68 -3.53 -30.94 -0.99
N ASP A 69 -4.60 -30.81 -0.20
CA ASP A 69 -5.16 -29.49 0.14
C ASP A 69 -4.13 -28.59 0.84
N LEU A 70 -3.36 -29.14 1.78
CA LEU A 70 -2.32 -28.38 2.48
C LEU A 70 -1.17 -27.97 1.55
N SER A 71 -0.78 -28.84 0.62
CA SER A 71 0.23 -28.53 -0.40
C SER A 71 -0.22 -27.41 -1.34
N TRP A 72 -1.49 -27.45 -1.75
CA TRP A 72 -2.12 -26.44 -2.60
C TRP A 72 -2.18 -25.08 -1.91
N ARG A 73 -2.69 -25.04 -0.67
CA ARG A 73 -2.73 -23.81 0.13
C ARG A 73 -1.35 -23.22 0.36
N ARG A 74 -0.34 -24.05 0.58
CA ARG A 74 1.05 -23.59 0.74
C ARG A 74 1.57 -22.94 -0.54
N GLU A 75 1.23 -23.46 -1.71
CA GLU A 75 1.57 -22.86 -2.99
C GLU A 75 0.86 -21.52 -3.19
N GLU A 76 -0.42 -21.43 -2.85
CA GLU A 76 -1.18 -20.17 -2.89
C GLU A 76 -0.60 -19.12 -1.94
N HIS A 77 -0.26 -19.49 -0.71
CA HIS A 77 0.40 -18.59 0.24
C HIS A 77 1.77 -18.12 -0.27
N ALA A 78 2.53 -18.99 -0.94
CA ALA A 78 3.80 -18.59 -1.55
C ALA A 78 3.60 -17.60 -2.70
N LYS A 79 2.54 -17.77 -3.52
CA LYS A 79 2.18 -16.82 -4.58
C LYS A 79 1.74 -15.48 -4.00
N LEU A 80 0.88 -15.49 -2.98
CA LEU A 80 0.44 -14.28 -2.28
C LEU A 80 1.62 -13.54 -1.64
N GLY A 81 2.54 -14.27 -0.99
CA GLY A 81 3.78 -13.69 -0.45
C GLY A 81 4.55 -12.90 -1.50
N LYS A 82 4.78 -13.49 -2.68
CA LYS A 82 5.45 -12.81 -3.80
C LYS A 82 4.73 -11.54 -4.24
N THR A 83 3.41 -11.59 -4.38
CA THR A 83 2.63 -10.39 -4.77
C THR A 83 2.70 -9.27 -3.72
N VAL A 84 2.79 -9.63 -2.43
CA VAL A 84 2.96 -8.66 -1.34
C VAL A 84 4.36 -8.05 -1.41
N ASP A 85 5.39 -8.86 -1.64
CA ASP A 85 6.77 -8.38 -1.78
C ASP A 85 6.90 -7.42 -2.98
N GLU A 86 6.35 -7.79 -4.14
CA GLU A 86 6.28 -6.92 -5.33
C GLU A 86 5.58 -5.60 -5.04
N MET A 87 4.44 -5.64 -4.33
CA MET A 87 3.70 -4.44 -3.96
C MET A 87 4.49 -3.55 -2.98
N GLN A 88 5.24 -4.15 -2.05
CA GLN A 88 6.11 -3.41 -1.13
C GLN A 88 7.26 -2.72 -1.87
N GLU A 89 7.85 -3.37 -2.86
CA GLU A 89 8.89 -2.76 -3.71
C GLU A 89 8.33 -1.56 -4.50
N VAL A 90 7.14 -1.70 -5.09
CA VAL A 90 6.46 -0.60 -5.80
C VAL A 90 6.17 0.57 -4.86
N ILE A 91 5.63 0.32 -3.67
CA ILE A 91 5.34 1.37 -2.68
C ILE A 91 6.63 2.08 -2.25
N ARG A 92 7.72 1.32 -2.04
CA ARG A 92 9.03 1.90 -1.71
C ARG A 92 9.54 2.79 -2.83
N GLY A 93 9.46 2.34 -4.08
CA GLY A 93 9.83 3.13 -5.26
C GLY A 93 9.02 4.43 -5.38
N LEU A 94 7.71 4.36 -5.21
CA LEU A 94 6.83 5.53 -5.23
C LEU A 94 7.16 6.52 -4.11
N ARG A 95 7.45 6.03 -2.90
CA ARG A 95 7.84 6.88 -1.78
C ARG A 95 9.15 7.62 -2.05
N GLU A 96 10.12 6.95 -2.67
CA GLU A 96 11.38 7.57 -3.06
C GLU A 96 11.19 8.62 -4.16
N GLN A 97 10.35 8.36 -5.15
CA GLN A 97 10.02 9.32 -6.21
C GLN A 97 9.32 10.56 -5.63
N LEU A 98 8.32 10.37 -4.78
CA LEU A 98 7.59 11.47 -4.13
C LEU A 98 8.53 12.33 -3.27
N HIS A 99 9.49 11.71 -2.58
CA HIS A 99 10.48 12.45 -1.81
C HIS A 99 11.40 13.29 -2.70
N ARG A 100 11.86 12.74 -3.83
CA ARG A 100 12.67 13.50 -4.82
C ARG A 100 11.88 14.67 -5.40
N GLU A 101 10.63 14.45 -5.81
CA GLU A 101 9.79 15.52 -6.34
C GLU A 101 9.53 16.62 -5.30
N GLN A 102 9.35 16.26 -4.03
CA GLN A 102 9.19 17.25 -2.95
C GLN A 102 10.45 18.10 -2.78
N LEU A 103 11.64 17.50 -2.82
CA LEU A 103 12.90 18.25 -2.75
C LEU A 103 13.05 19.21 -3.94
N GLU A 104 12.77 18.73 -5.15
CA GLU A 104 12.80 19.57 -6.36
C GLU A 104 11.77 20.72 -6.32
N ARG A 105 10.59 20.48 -5.74
CA ARG A 105 9.58 21.54 -5.56
C ARG A 105 10.07 22.61 -4.60
N VAL A 106 10.65 22.21 -3.46
CA VAL A 106 11.19 23.16 -2.47
C VAL A 106 12.34 23.97 -3.07
N GLU A 107 13.21 23.37 -3.89
CA GLU A 107 14.27 24.09 -4.59
C GLU A 107 13.72 25.09 -5.60
N ARG A 108 12.75 24.68 -6.42
CA ARG A 108 12.07 25.58 -7.37
C ARG A 108 11.37 26.73 -6.67
N GLU A 109 10.67 26.48 -5.57
CA GLU A 109 10.02 27.52 -4.77
C GLU A 109 11.04 28.52 -4.19
N LYS A 110 12.20 28.03 -3.71
CA LYS A 110 13.29 28.90 -3.26
C LYS A 110 13.83 29.76 -4.40
N GLU A 111 14.06 29.17 -5.57
CA GLU A 111 14.54 29.89 -6.75
C GLU A 111 13.55 30.99 -7.18
N VAL A 112 12.26 30.65 -7.28
CA VAL A 112 11.20 31.61 -7.61
C VAL A 112 11.15 32.72 -6.55
N GLY A 113 11.24 32.37 -5.26
CA GLY A 113 11.29 33.35 -4.18
C GLY A 113 12.50 34.30 -4.28
N MET A 114 13.68 33.79 -4.64
CA MET A 114 14.87 34.63 -4.85
C MET A 114 14.70 35.56 -6.07
N ARG A 115 14.16 35.06 -7.18
CA ARG A 115 13.90 35.87 -8.38
C ARG A 115 12.89 36.99 -8.09
N LEU A 116 11.81 36.70 -7.37
CA LEU A 116 10.83 37.70 -6.96
C LEU A 116 11.43 38.78 -6.06
N ARG A 117 12.29 38.39 -5.11
CA ARG A 117 13.01 39.37 -4.27
C ARG A 117 13.97 40.24 -5.10
N ALA A 118 14.71 39.65 -6.03
CA ALA A 118 15.60 40.40 -6.90
C ALA A 118 14.84 41.43 -7.76
N LEU A 119 13.69 41.04 -8.32
CA LEU A 119 12.80 41.95 -9.06
C LEU A 119 12.28 43.08 -8.16
N ALA A 120 11.85 42.78 -6.94
CA ALA A 120 11.38 43.79 -6.00
C ALA A 120 12.49 44.79 -5.60
N MET A 121 13.74 44.32 -5.44
CA MET A 121 14.88 45.19 -5.17
C MET A 121 15.20 46.07 -6.38
N SER A 122 15.17 45.53 -7.59
CA SER A 122 15.37 46.30 -8.82
C SER A 122 14.30 47.38 -9.00
N ASP A 123 13.02 47.06 -8.75
CA ASP A 123 11.94 48.04 -8.81
C ASP A 123 12.11 49.15 -7.76
N ALA A 124 12.49 48.79 -6.53
CA ALA A 124 12.80 49.78 -5.49
C ALA A 124 13.97 50.69 -5.88
N GLU A 125 15.02 50.15 -6.50
CA GLU A 125 16.15 50.93 -7.01
C GLU A 125 15.73 51.87 -8.14
N SER A 126 14.97 51.38 -9.13
CA SER A 126 14.44 52.19 -10.22
C SER A 126 13.57 53.34 -9.69
N ARG A 127 12.70 53.10 -8.71
CA ARG A 127 11.91 54.16 -8.05
C ARG A 127 12.79 55.16 -7.31
N ALA A 128 13.83 54.71 -6.63
CA ALA A 128 14.79 55.60 -5.97
C ALA A 128 15.57 56.47 -6.98
N GLN A 129 15.94 55.91 -8.13
CA GLN A 129 16.57 56.65 -9.23
C GLN A 129 15.62 57.71 -9.81
N LEU A 130 14.35 57.34 -10.09
CA LEU A 130 13.33 58.29 -10.55
C LEU A 130 13.08 59.41 -9.54
N ALA A 131 13.05 59.10 -8.24
CA ALA A 131 12.90 60.11 -7.20
C ALA A 131 14.08 61.10 -7.17
N ARG A 132 15.32 60.65 -7.44
CA ARG A 132 16.49 61.52 -7.58
C ARG A 132 16.38 62.42 -8.80
N ILE A 133 15.94 61.88 -9.94
CA ILE A 133 15.73 62.65 -11.17
C ILE A 133 14.66 63.73 -10.96
N ARG A 134 13.55 63.43 -10.28
CA ARG A 134 12.53 64.44 -9.93
C ARG A 134 13.07 65.56 -9.06
N LYS A 135 13.91 65.24 -8.06
CA LYS A 135 14.59 66.25 -7.23
C LYS A 135 15.52 67.14 -8.05
N LEU A 136 16.22 66.57 -9.03
CA LEU A 136 17.05 67.35 -9.96
C LEU A 136 16.19 68.28 -10.81
N GLY A 137 15.05 67.81 -11.32
CA GLY A 137 14.07 68.63 -12.04
C GLY A 137 13.59 69.84 -11.22
N ALA A 138 13.24 69.63 -9.95
CA ALA A 138 12.89 70.72 -9.04
C ALA A 138 14.02 71.75 -8.88
N SER A 139 15.25 71.28 -8.64
CA SER A 139 16.42 72.17 -8.52
C SER A 139 16.71 72.95 -9.81
N MET A 140 16.56 72.34 -10.98
CA MET A 140 16.69 73.03 -12.27
C MET A 140 15.61 74.12 -12.44
N GLY A 141 14.39 73.85 -11.96
CA GLY A 141 13.31 74.83 -11.90
C GLY A 141 13.66 76.03 -11.02
N ASP A 142 14.26 75.80 -9.85
CA ASP A 142 14.72 76.86 -8.94
C ASP A 142 15.84 77.69 -9.57
N VAL A 143 16.81 77.06 -10.25
CA VAL A 143 17.87 77.78 -10.99
C VAL A 143 17.26 78.63 -12.11
N ALA A 144 16.31 78.11 -12.87
CA ALA A 144 15.64 78.88 -13.93
C ALA A 144 14.87 80.08 -13.36
N ALA A 145 14.18 79.91 -12.23
CA ALA A 145 13.49 81.00 -11.54
C ALA A 145 14.48 82.08 -11.05
N PHE A 146 15.61 81.67 -10.47
CA PHE A 146 16.68 82.58 -10.06
C PHE A 146 17.29 83.34 -11.24
N MET A 147 17.61 82.64 -12.34
CA MET A 147 18.14 83.29 -13.55
C MET A 147 17.16 84.34 -14.11
N HIS A 148 15.86 84.06 -14.07
CA HIS A 148 14.83 85.02 -14.47
C HIS A 148 14.77 86.25 -13.55
N GLU A 149 14.87 86.04 -12.24
CA GLU A 149 14.91 87.13 -11.26
C GLU A 149 16.14 88.03 -11.44
N VAL A 150 17.31 87.45 -11.67
CA VAL A 150 18.56 88.18 -11.97
C VAL A 150 18.43 88.99 -13.26
N GLU A 151 17.77 88.45 -14.29
CA GLU A 151 17.47 89.18 -15.54
C GLU A 151 16.55 90.39 -15.28
N ILE A 152 15.53 90.24 -14.43
CA ILE A 152 14.63 91.34 -14.05
C ILE A 152 15.37 92.44 -13.28
N GLN A 153 16.32 92.08 -12.41
CA GLN A 153 17.13 93.04 -11.64
C GLN A 153 18.19 93.78 -12.49
N GLY A 154 18.30 93.48 -13.78
CA GLY A 154 19.15 94.23 -14.72
C GLY A 154 20.65 93.94 -14.59
N LEU A 155 21.04 92.85 -13.91
CA LEU A 155 22.44 92.49 -13.63
C LEU A 155 23.11 91.67 -14.76
N ASN A 156 22.51 91.62 -15.96
CA ASN A 156 22.98 90.72 -17.03
C ASN A 156 24.19 91.24 -17.84
N VAL A 157 25.19 90.36 -18.01
CA VAL A 157 26.41 90.51 -18.85
C VAL A 157 26.15 90.24 -20.35
N ARG A 158 24.96 89.72 -20.72
CA ARG A 158 24.53 89.52 -22.11
C ARG A 158 23.01 89.76 -22.26
N PRO A 159 22.57 90.65 -23.17
CA PRO A 159 21.14 90.90 -23.39
C PRO A 159 20.54 89.79 -24.28
N HIS A 160 19.37 89.25 -23.88
CA HIS A 160 18.48 88.36 -24.67
C HIS A 160 18.70 86.82 -24.67
N ASP A 161 18.92 86.16 -23.53
CA ASP A 161 18.80 84.68 -23.47
C ASP A 161 17.55 84.15 -22.73
N GLY A 162 16.43 84.90 -22.78
CA GLY A 162 15.15 84.49 -22.20
C GLY A 162 14.61 83.16 -22.76
N ARG A 163 15.02 82.77 -23.99
CA ARG A 163 14.69 81.45 -24.56
C ARG A 163 15.42 80.31 -23.86
N GLY A 164 16.63 80.53 -23.33
CA GLY A 164 17.36 79.55 -22.54
C GLY A 164 16.63 79.21 -21.25
N ILE A 165 16.18 80.24 -20.53
CA ILE A 165 15.50 80.12 -19.23
C ILE A 165 14.18 79.36 -19.39
N GLU A 166 13.37 79.70 -20.39
CA GLU A 166 12.08 79.05 -20.61
C GLU A 166 12.22 77.57 -21.03
N ARG A 167 13.27 77.24 -21.79
CA ARG A 167 13.61 75.84 -22.10
C ARG A 167 13.98 75.07 -20.85
N LEU A 168 14.77 75.68 -19.96
CA LEU A 168 15.20 75.06 -18.71
C LEU A 168 14.01 74.83 -17.77
N ARG A 169 13.08 75.78 -17.72
CA ARG A 169 11.81 75.66 -16.97
C ARG A 169 10.89 74.57 -17.52
N ARG A 170 10.77 74.47 -18.86
CA ARG A 170 9.99 73.41 -19.51
C ARG A 170 10.58 72.02 -19.25
N VAL A 171 11.90 71.87 -19.37
CA VAL A 171 12.60 70.60 -19.06
C VAL A 171 12.45 70.25 -17.57
N ALA A 172 12.57 71.22 -16.68
CA ALA A 172 12.34 71.01 -15.25
C ALA A 172 10.91 70.52 -14.94
N ALA A 173 9.90 71.11 -15.58
CA ALA A 173 8.50 70.68 -15.44
C ALA A 173 8.27 69.26 -15.99
N GLU A 174 8.80 68.97 -17.19
CA GLU A 174 8.69 67.64 -17.82
C GLU A 174 9.35 66.54 -16.97
N VAL A 175 10.52 66.83 -16.38
CA VAL A 175 11.24 65.92 -15.49
C VAL A 175 10.55 65.77 -14.13
N ALA A 176 9.89 66.81 -13.63
CA ALA A 176 9.18 66.79 -12.36
C ALA A 176 7.85 66.03 -12.44
N GLU A 177 7.09 66.21 -13.52
CA GLU A 177 5.82 65.50 -13.76
C GLU A 177 6.07 64.01 -14.04
N GLY A 178 7.18 63.68 -14.69
CA GLY A 178 7.60 62.31 -14.96
C GLY A 178 6.69 61.55 -15.92
N PRO A 179 7.13 60.38 -16.42
CA PRO A 179 6.40 59.65 -17.47
C PRO A 179 5.09 58.99 -17.01
N GLU A 180 4.83 58.90 -15.70
CA GLU A 180 3.62 58.23 -15.17
C GLU A 180 2.34 59.06 -15.31
N SER A 181 2.43 60.38 -15.48
CA SER A 181 1.26 61.22 -15.76
C SER A 181 0.63 60.91 -17.13
N ASN A 182 1.42 60.42 -18.08
CA ASN A 182 0.95 60.06 -19.43
C ASN A 182 0.42 58.61 -19.54
N LEU A 183 0.85 57.69 -18.67
CA LEU A 183 0.41 56.28 -18.71
C LEU A 183 -0.98 56.04 -18.11
N ASN A 184 -1.44 56.90 -17.19
CA ASN A 184 -2.79 56.80 -16.61
C ASN A 184 -3.92 57.26 -17.57
N ALA A 185 -3.58 57.83 -18.73
CA ALA A 185 -4.57 58.28 -19.71
C ALA A 185 -5.06 57.16 -20.64
N ASP A 186 -4.39 55.99 -20.68
CA ASP A 186 -4.58 55.00 -21.76
C ASP A 186 -4.88 53.57 -21.26
N VAL A 187 -5.34 53.41 -20.01
CA VAL A 187 -5.83 52.10 -19.52
C VAL A 187 -7.33 52.01 -19.81
N PRO A 188 -7.76 51.25 -20.84
CA PRO A 188 -9.18 51.00 -21.07
C PRO A 188 -9.74 50.21 -19.89
N ARG A 189 -10.82 50.72 -19.31
CA ARG A 189 -11.55 50.02 -18.24
C ARG A 189 -12.06 48.69 -18.78
N PRO A 190 -11.84 47.57 -18.09
CA PRO A 190 -12.52 46.33 -18.44
C PRO A 190 -14.02 46.50 -18.22
N GLU A 191 -14.81 46.20 -19.25
CA GLU A 191 -16.26 46.03 -19.18
C GLU A 191 -16.64 44.74 -18.43
#